data_AF-A0A379Z2Y1-F1
#
_entry.id   AF-A0A379Z2Y1-F1
#
_cell.length_a   1.000
_cell.length_b   1.000
_cell.length_c   1.000
_cell.angle_alpha   90.00
_cell.angle_beta   90.00
_cell.angle_gamma   90.00
#
_symmetry.space_group_name_H-M   'P 1'
#
loop_
_entity.id
_entity.type
_entity.pdbx_description
1 polymer ?
#
loop_
_entity_poly.entity_id
_entity_poly.type
_entity_poly.pdbx_seq_one_letter_code
_entity_poly.pdbx_strand_id
1 'polypeptide(L)'
;MKLRRSPLMIALLAAMALAGCHSKTDTQVAATPATVNVQHLNGSTEVKKHPQRIVVLDYASLETLQLLDVEPLALPGNRKNLPDSLKRYQDDKYLNAGTLFQPDMAVLRAAKPDLILIAGRAVQSL
;
A
#
# COMPACT_ATOMS: atom_id res chain seq x y z
N MET A 1 68.34 -38.91 -10.26
CA MET A 1 69.45 -37.99 -9.94
C MET A 1 69.02 -37.11 -8.78
N LYS A 2 69.82 -37.09 -7.71
CA LYS A 2 69.58 -36.36 -6.46
C LYS A 2 69.74 -34.85 -6.70
N LEU A 3 68.75 -34.03 -6.39
CA LEU A 3 68.91 -32.57 -6.34
C LEU A 3 68.61 -32.05 -4.92
N ARG A 4 69.72 -31.85 -4.20
CA ARG A 4 70.04 -30.94 -3.07
C ARG A 4 68.91 -30.30 -2.25
N ARG A 5 68.90 -30.67 -0.97
CA ARG A 5 68.28 -29.95 0.14
C ARG A 5 69.21 -28.80 0.58
N SER A 6 68.70 -27.56 0.63
CA SER A 6 69.35 -26.46 1.35
C SER A 6 68.43 -26.00 2.48
N PRO A 7 68.86 -26.07 3.75
CA PRO A 7 68.10 -25.64 4.91
C PRO A 7 68.61 -24.25 5.33
N LEU A 8 67.94 -23.19 4.91
CA LEU A 8 68.15 -21.88 5.52
C LEU A 8 66.85 -21.10 5.42
N MET A 9 66.45 -20.52 6.56
CA MET A 9 65.21 -19.77 6.78
C MET A 9 63.93 -20.59 7.05
N ILE A 10 64.06 -21.53 8.00
CA ILE A 10 63.07 -21.62 9.08
C ILE A 10 63.22 -20.34 9.91
N ALA A 11 62.40 -19.32 9.66
CA ALA A 11 62.08 -18.23 10.60
C ALA A 11 61.15 -17.19 9.95
N LEU A 12 59.88 -17.55 9.70
CA LEU A 12 58.78 -16.59 9.89
C LEU A 12 57.47 -17.36 10.03
N LEU A 13 57.30 -17.92 11.23
CA LEU A 13 56.00 -18.37 11.73
C LEU A 13 55.18 -17.12 12.09
N ALA A 14 53.89 -17.16 11.75
CA ALA A 14 52.78 -16.34 12.24
C ALA A 14 52.20 -15.27 11.27
N ALA A 15 50.86 -15.27 11.27
CA ALA A 15 49.91 -14.42 10.55
C ALA A 15 49.66 -14.84 9.08
N MET A 16 48.46 -15.12 8.59
CA MET A 16 47.13 -14.82 9.11
C MET A 16 46.14 -15.77 8.40
N ALA A 17 45.49 -16.65 9.16
CA ALA A 17 44.28 -17.31 8.70
C ALA A 17 43.11 -16.37 9.00
N LEU A 18 42.48 -15.78 7.98
CA LEU A 18 41.16 -15.18 8.14
C LEU A 18 40.30 -15.53 6.92
N ALA A 19 39.50 -16.58 7.11
CA ALA A 19 38.31 -16.83 6.32
C ALA A 19 37.28 -15.69 6.52
N GLY A 20 36.50 -15.41 5.49
CA GLY A 20 35.27 -14.63 5.66
C GLY A 20 34.74 -13.98 4.39
N CYS A 21 34.16 -14.77 3.48
CA CYS A 21 33.14 -14.25 2.58
C CYS A 21 32.00 -13.69 3.43
N HIS A 22 31.83 -12.37 3.45
CA HIS A 22 30.67 -11.74 4.06
C HIS A 22 30.01 -10.83 3.02
N SER A 23 29.58 -11.44 1.92
CA SER A 23 28.59 -10.87 1.03
C SER A 23 27.26 -10.87 1.77
N LYS A 24 26.94 -9.76 2.44
CA LYS A 24 25.58 -9.46 2.89
C LYS A 24 24.73 -9.25 1.65
N THR A 25 24.23 -10.34 1.08
CA THR A 25 23.07 -10.29 0.20
C THR A 25 21.88 -10.00 1.11
N ASP A 26 21.61 -8.71 1.29
CA ASP A 26 20.38 -8.24 1.93
C ASP A 26 19.24 -8.54 0.94
N THR A 27 18.80 -9.79 0.94
CA THR A 27 17.59 -10.20 0.23
C THR A 27 16.43 -9.55 0.98
N GLN A 28 16.09 -8.32 0.59
CA GLN A 28 14.79 -7.71 0.90
C GLN A 28 13.71 -8.63 0.32
N VAL A 29 13.23 -9.55 1.15
CA VAL A 29 11.96 -10.22 0.92
C VAL A 29 10.91 -9.11 1.07
N ALA A 30 10.39 -8.65 -0.06
CA ALA A 30 9.22 -7.77 -0.07
C ALA A 30 8.11 -8.48 0.70
N ALA A 31 7.83 -8.01 1.92
CA ALA A 31 6.76 -8.57 2.73
C ALA A 31 5.44 -8.34 1.99
N THR A 32 4.74 -9.43 1.64
CA THR A 32 3.39 -9.34 1.08
C THR A 32 2.54 -8.53 2.06
N PRO A 33 1.92 -7.42 1.63
CA PRO A 33 1.12 -6.60 2.53
C PRO A 33 0.01 -7.47 3.13
N ALA A 34 -0.03 -7.53 4.46
CA ALA A 34 -1.03 -8.32 5.16
C ALA A 34 -2.44 -7.88 4.73
N THR A 35 -3.31 -8.86 4.45
CA THR A 35 -4.71 -8.62 4.07
C THR A 35 -5.66 -9.01 5.21
N VAL A 36 -6.90 -8.55 5.12
CA VAL A 36 -8.03 -8.96 5.95
C VAL A 36 -9.18 -9.31 5.00
N ASN A 37 -9.83 -10.44 5.25
CA ASN A 37 -11.04 -10.81 4.53
C ASN A 37 -12.23 -10.05 5.15
N VAL A 38 -12.96 -9.30 4.32
CA VAL A 38 -14.15 -8.53 4.72
C VAL A 38 -15.39 -9.13 4.06
N GLN A 39 -16.33 -9.57 4.89
CA GLN A 39 -17.66 -10.01 4.46
C GLN A 39 -18.59 -8.79 4.30
N HIS A 40 -19.31 -8.74 3.18
CA HIS A 40 -20.27 -7.68 2.87
C HIS A 40 -21.42 -8.22 2.00
N LEU A 41 -22.41 -7.37 1.69
CA LEU A 41 -23.62 -7.80 0.97
C LEU A 41 -23.32 -8.38 -0.43
N ASN A 42 -22.26 -7.92 -1.08
CA ASN A 42 -21.80 -8.42 -2.39
C ASN A 42 -20.85 -9.64 -2.31
N GLY A 43 -20.68 -10.26 -1.13
CA GLY A 43 -19.82 -11.43 -0.94
C GLY A 43 -18.64 -11.15 0.00
N SER A 44 -17.43 -11.48 -0.45
CA SER A 44 -16.20 -11.44 0.34
C SER A 44 -15.09 -10.79 -0.47
N THR A 45 -14.35 -9.87 0.14
CA THR A 45 -13.21 -9.21 -0.51
C THR A 45 -11.99 -9.22 0.41
N GLU A 46 -10.83 -9.58 -0.13
CA GLU A 46 -9.55 -9.38 0.56
C GLU A 46 -9.12 -7.91 0.44
N VAL A 47 -8.96 -7.25 1.59
CA VAL A 47 -8.55 -5.85 1.68
C VAL A 47 -7.17 -5.77 2.30
N LYS A 48 -6.27 -4.99 1.69
CA LYS A 48 -4.94 -4.72 2.28
C LYS A 48 -5.11 -3.98 3.59
N LYS A 49 -4.35 -4.36 4.62
CA LYS A 49 -4.24 -3.57 5.84
C LYS A 49 -3.65 -2.20 5.49
N HIS A 50 -4.16 -1.17 6.16
CA HIS A 50 -3.73 0.23 5.99
C HIS A 50 -3.78 0.71 4.54
N PRO A 51 -4.96 0.69 3.88
CA PRO A 51 -5.10 1.23 2.52
C PRO A 51 -4.70 2.71 2.50
N GLN A 52 -4.02 3.14 1.44
CA GLN A 52 -3.46 4.49 1.29
C GLN A 52 -4.19 5.30 0.22
N ARG A 53 -4.89 4.65 -0.70
CA ARG A 53 -5.55 5.25 -1.86
C ARG A 53 -7.03 4.92 -1.83
N ILE A 54 -7.72 5.55 -0.88
CA ILE A 54 -9.11 5.25 -0.58
C ILE A 54 -10.03 6.13 -1.44
N VAL A 55 -10.96 5.49 -2.15
CA VAL A 55 -12.08 6.15 -2.81
C VAL A 55 -13.33 5.91 -1.97
N VAL A 56 -14.16 6.94 -1.80
CA VAL A 56 -15.43 6.80 -1.07
C VAL A 56 -16.57 7.30 -1.95
N LEU A 57 -17.59 6.47 -2.15
CA LEU A 57 -18.82 6.79 -2.89
C LEU A 57 -20.07 6.66 -1.98
N ASP A 58 -19.86 6.77 -0.67
CA ASP A 58 -20.90 6.75 0.35
C ASP A 58 -20.58 7.72 1.50
N TYR A 59 -21.52 8.60 1.85
CA TYR A 59 -21.28 9.64 2.84
C TYR A 59 -21.28 9.13 4.29
N ALA A 60 -21.98 8.05 4.61
CA ALA A 60 -21.89 7.45 5.95
C ALA A 60 -20.49 6.86 6.19
N SER A 61 -19.94 6.19 5.18
CA SER A 61 -18.56 5.72 5.19
C SER A 61 -17.56 6.88 5.26
N LEU A 62 -17.81 7.98 4.54
CA LEU A 62 -16.96 9.19 4.60
C LEU A 62 -16.92 9.80 6.01
N GLU A 63 -18.07 9.93 6.66
CA GLU A 63 -18.15 10.43 8.04
C GLU A 63 -17.40 9.52 9.01
N THR A 64 -17.47 8.21 8.82
CA THR A 64 -16.68 7.26 9.61
C THR A 64 -15.18 7.45 9.40
N LEU A 65 -14.71 7.62 8.16
CA LEU A 65 -13.30 7.92 7.89
C LEU A 65 -12.87 9.23 8.53
N GLN A 66 -13.73 10.26 8.51
CA GLN A 66 -13.46 11.53 9.19
C GLN A 66 -13.24 11.35 10.69
N LEU A 67 -14.10 10.55 11.36
CA LEU A 67 -13.98 10.26 12.79
C LEU A 67 -12.70 9.47 13.12
N LEU A 68 -12.21 8.68 12.17
CA LEU A 68 -10.96 7.92 12.30
C LEU A 68 -9.72 8.71 11.83
N ASP A 69 -9.89 9.98 11.44
CA ASP A 69 -8.84 10.85 10.88
C ASP A 69 -8.15 10.25 9.64
N VAL A 70 -8.94 9.58 8.78
CA VAL A 70 -8.48 8.98 7.52
C VAL A 70 -8.93 9.84 6.35
N GLU A 71 -7.97 10.30 5.55
CA GLU A 71 -8.24 11.18 4.40
C GLU A 71 -8.44 10.37 3.11
N PRO A 72 -9.57 10.53 2.41
CA PRO A 72 -9.80 9.88 1.12
C PRO A 72 -9.11 10.62 -0.04
N LEU A 73 -8.78 9.87 -1.09
CA LEU A 73 -8.22 10.40 -2.34
C LEU A 73 -9.31 10.99 -3.25
N ALA A 74 -10.48 10.34 -3.31
CA ALA A 74 -11.54 10.70 -4.23
C ALA A 74 -12.93 10.51 -3.61
N LEU A 75 -13.85 11.38 -4.02
CA LEU A 75 -15.21 11.51 -3.49
C LEU A 75 -16.21 11.71 -4.64
N PRO A 76 -17.53 11.61 -4.40
CA PRO A 76 -18.52 12.03 -5.39
C PRO A 76 -18.27 13.51 -5.77
N GLY A 77 -18.52 13.87 -7.03
CA GLY A 77 -18.23 15.22 -7.53
C GLY A 77 -19.20 16.28 -7.03
N ASN A 78 -20.47 15.93 -6.79
CA ASN A 78 -21.44 16.88 -6.25
C ASN A 78 -21.34 16.97 -4.72
N ARG A 79 -20.57 17.95 -4.25
CA ARG A 79 -20.28 18.19 -2.83
C ARG A 79 -20.83 19.53 -2.30
N LYS A 80 -21.55 20.29 -3.13
CA LYS A 80 -21.98 21.67 -2.79
C LYS A 80 -22.92 21.75 -1.59
N ASN A 81 -23.71 20.71 -1.35
CA ASN A 81 -24.74 20.66 -0.32
C ASN A 81 -24.43 19.62 0.76
N LEU A 82 -23.16 19.43 1.11
CA LEU A 82 -22.79 18.54 2.21
C LEU A 82 -23.26 19.11 3.56
N PRO A 83 -23.67 18.26 4.52
CA PRO A 83 -23.93 18.68 5.89
C PRO A 83 -22.72 19.37 6.52
N ASP A 84 -22.95 20.15 7.58
CA ASP A 84 -21.89 20.87 8.30
C ASP A 84 -20.74 19.94 8.75
N SER A 85 -21.07 18.73 9.18
CA SER A 85 -20.07 17.74 9.61
C SER A 85 -19.10 17.33 8.51
N LEU A 86 -19.45 17.48 7.22
CA LEU A 86 -18.64 17.07 6.08
C LEU A 86 -18.19 18.26 5.22
N LYS A 87 -18.38 19.51 5.67
CA LYS A 87 -18.06 20.72 4.90
C LYS A 87 -16.61 20.79 4.41
N ARG A 88 -15.65 20.22 5.17
CA ARG A 88 -14.24 20.16 4.75
C ARG A 88 -14.03 19.43 3.42
N TYR A 89 -14.94 18.51 3.07
CA TYR A 89 -14.85 17.72 1.85
C TYR A 89 -15.31 18.47 0.59
N GLN A 90 -15.73 19.72 0.71
CA GLN A 90 -16.05 20.57 -0.44
C GLN A 90 -14.79 21.08 -1.16
N ASP A 91 -13.61 20.94 -0.55
CA ASP A 91 -12.32 21.32 -1.13
C ASP A 91 -12.10 20.64 -2.51
N ASP A 92 -11.51 21.37 -3.44
CA ASP A 92 -11.24 20.91 -4.80
C ASP A 92 -10.08 19.91 -4.88
N LYS A 93 -9.33 19.71 -3.78
CA LYS A 93 -8.24 18.72 -3.71
C LYS A 93 -8.70 17.26 -3.90
N TYR A 94 -9.97 16.95 -3.65
CA TYR A 94 -10.50 15.60 -3.80
C TYR A 94 -10.90 15.31 -5.24
N LEU A 95 -10.35 14.24 -5.81
CA LEU A 95 -10.71 13.80 -7.15
C LEU A 95 -12.22 13.51 -7.25
N ASN A 96 -12.81 13.87 -8.39
CA ASN A 96 -14.21 13.56 -8.69
C ASN A 96 -14.32 12.11 -9.16
N ALA A 97 -14.77 11.23 -8.27
CA ALA A 97 -14.98 9.81 -8.54
C ALA A 97 -16.33 9.50 -9.24
N GLY A 98 -17.04 10.52 -9.75
CA GLY A 98 -18.36 10.39 -10.35
C GLY A 98 -19.46 10.82 -9.39
N THR A 99 -20.55 10.08 -9.34
CA THR A 99 -21.71 10.38 -8.47
C THR A 99 -21.95 9.26 -7.46
N LEU A 100 -22.85 9.50 -6.51
CA LEU A 100 -23.30 8.46 -5.56
C LEU A 100 -23.98 7.26 -6.24
N PHE A 101 -24.43 7.40 -7.48
CA PHE A 101 -25.14 6.37 -8.24
C PHE A 101 -24.28 5.74 -9.33
N GLN A 102 -23.42 6.54 -9.94
CA GLN A 102 -22.61 6.16 -11.08
C GLN A 102 -21.16 6.61 -10.87
N PRO A 103 -20.26 5.67 -10.55
CA PRO A 103 -18.83 5.93 -10.46
C PRO A 103 -18.24 6.29 -11.82
N ASP A 104 -17.25 7.18 -11.82
CA ASP A 104 -16.45 7.46 -13.00
C ASP A 104 -15.31 6.43 -13.10
N MET A 105 -15.55 5.37 -13.88
CA MET A 105 -14.59 4.28 -14.04
C MET A 105 -13.27 4.73 -14.70
N ALA A 106 -13.26 5.80 -15.50
CA ALA A 106 -12.02 6.32 -16.08
C ALA A 106 -11.15 6.95 -14.99
N VAL A 107 -11.76 7.77 -14.12
CA VAL A 107 -11.08 8.35 -12.96
C VAL A 107 -10.62 7.28 -12.00
N LEU A 108 -11.47 6.30 -11.65
CA LEU A 108 -11.11 5.23 -10.71
C LEU A 108 -9.90 4.41 -11.20
N ARG A 109 -9.89 4.02 -12.48
CA ARG A 109 -8.74 3.29 -13.05
C ARG A 109 -7.47 4.14 -13.06
N ALA A 110 -7.56 5.42 -13.43
CA ALA A 110 -6.43 6.32 -13.42
C ALA A 110 -5.89 6.56 -11.99
N ALA A 111 -6.80 6.65 -11.01
CA ALA A 111 -6.47 6.86 -9.61
C ALA A 111 -5.84 5.65 -8.94
N LYS A 112 -5.98 4.44 -9.49
CA LYS A 112 -5.42 3.18 -8.93
C LYS A 112 -5.67 3.06 -7.42
N PRO A 113 -6.93 3.06 -6.96
CA PRO A 113 -7.24 2.91 -5.55
C PRO A 113 -6.87 1.51 -5.06
N ASP A 114 -6.58 1.41 -3.76
CA ASP A 114 -6.39 0.14 -3.05
C ASP A 114 -7.57 -0.22 -2.13
N LEU A 115 -8.53 0.70 -1.98
CA LEU A 115 -9.83 0.47 -1.37
C LEU A 115 -10.88 1.40 -2.00
N ILE A 116 -12.05 0.84 -2.33
CA ILE A 116 -13.22 1.61 -2.75
C ILE A 116 -14.37 1.28 -1.80
N LEU A 117 -14.86 2.28 -1.08
CA LEU A 117 -16.00 2.15 -0.17
C LEU A 117 -17.28 2.58 -0.86
N ILE A 118 -18.24 1.66 -0.94
CA ILE A 118 -19.56 1.89 -1.55
C ILE A 118 -20.69 1.46 -0.63
N ALA A 119 -21.88 1.96 -0.94
CA ALA A 119 -23.13 1.52 -0.33
C ALA A 119 -24.21 1.40 -1.42
N GLY A 120 -25.45 1.12 -1.01
CA GLY A 120 -26.55 0.70 -1.90
C GLY A 120 -26.74 1.52 -3.18
N ARG A 121 -26.53 2.85 -3.16
CA ARG A 121 -26.70 3.70 -4.36
C ARG A 121 -25.72 3.36 -5.50
N ALA A 122 -24.51 2.92 -5.18
CA ALA A 122 -23.46 2.63 -6.16
C ALA A 122 -23.30 1.13 -6.46
N VAL A 123 -24.03 0.25 -5.75
CA VAL A 123 -23.85 -1.22 -5.79
C VAL A 123 -24.13 -1.85 -7.16
N GLN A 124 -25.04 -1.30 -7.96
CA GLN A 124 -25.36 -1.88 -9.28
C GLN A 124 -24.38 -1.46 -10.38
N SER A 125 -23.45 -0.55 -10.05
CA SER A 125 -22.55 0.09 -11.01
C SER A 125 -21.11 -0.43 -10.90
N LEU A 126 -20.85 -1.37 -9.99
CA LEU A 126 -19.54 -1.97 -9.67
C LEU A 126 -19.69 -3.47 -9.41
#